data_AF-A0A8C6T6K2-F1
#
_entry.id   AF-A0A8C6T6K2-F1
#
_cell.length_a   1.000
_cell.length_b   1.000
_cell.length_c   1.000
_cell.angle_alpha   90.00
_cell.angle_beta   90.00
_cell.angle_gamma   90.00
#
_symmetry.space_group_name_H-M   'P 1'
#
loop_
_entity.id
_entity.type
_entity.pdbx_description
1 polymer ?
#
loop_
_entity_poly.entity_id
_entity_poly.type
_entity_poly.pdbx_seq_one_letter_code
_entity_poly.pdbx_strand_id
1 'polypeptide(L)'
;MAALRQWRTYLSVLRRSSRGVRPSLSPAAQRTRTVRNAVFTSVSAVAAGASLCAIPFKQDGDLSHESLIRRAASLATDSSSTFLSQTTLALIEAVTQYSKAVHTLIGLHRRYLDSLGKWSSAEEDSVWQVIIGQRAQINERREEVQRLELTWASAVRLCEAAAEAAFSSGAEQACITVKTHLDLAHRQAAEVRKLAADADKLLMQTKVLEVERVAQHAEEEEEVPEAYLRED
;
A
#
# COMPACT_ATOMS: atom_id res chain seq x y z
N MET A 1 -20.69 38.36 -10.28
CA MET A 1 -19.49 38.95 -10.91
C MET A 1 -18.48 39.50 -9.89
N ALA A 2 -17.76 38.62 -9.18
CA ALA A 2 -16.59 39.00 -8.37
C ALA A 2 -15.53 37.89 -8.22
N ALA A 3 -15.76 36.70 -8.76
CA ALA A 3 -14.93 35.53 -8.48
C ALA A 3 -13.87 35.20 -9.56
N LEU A 4 -13.87 35.88 -10.71
CA LEU A 4 -12.95 35.57 -11.83
C LEU A 4 -11.58 36.29 -11.77
N ARG A 5 -11.31 37.09 -10.73
CA ARG A 5 -10.06 37.89 -10.63
C ARG A 5 -9.02 37.39 -9.63
N GLN A 6 -9.18 36.22 -9.02
CA GLN A 6 -8.25 35.75 -7.97
C GLN A 6 -7.47 34.48 -8.31
N TRP A 7 -7.31 34.13 -9.59
CA TRP A 7 -6.52 32.95 -9.99
C TRP A 7 -5.00 33.07 -9.83
N ARG A 8 -4.49 34.13 -9.19
CA ARG A 8 -3.05 34.40 -9.05
C ARG A 8 -2.66 34.95 -7.67
N THR A 9 -2.94 34.23 -6.59
CA THR A 9 -2.17 34.34 -5.34
C THR A 9 -2.43 33.09 -4.50
N TYR A 10 -1.41 32.63 -3.76
CA TYR A 10 -1.35 31.46 -2.86
C TYR A 10 -0.56 30.25 -3.38
N LEU A 11 0.64 30.54 -3.89
CA LEU A 11 1.79 29.63 -3.82
C LEU A 11 2.88 30.30 -2.99
N SER A 12 2.87 30.08 -1.67
CA SER A 12 4.06 30.06 -0.80
C SER A 12 3.68 30.07 0.68
N VAL A 13 3.83 28.94 1.38
CA VAL A 13 4.43 28.91 2.73
C VAL A 13 5.28 27.65 2.86
N LEU A 14 6.57 27.90 3.10
CA LEU A 14 7.67 27.00 3.40
C LEU A 14 7.43 26.20 4.70
N ARG A 15 7.76 24.90 4.76
CA ARG A 15 9.08 24.31 5.12
C ARG A 15 9.43 24.40 6.63
N ARG A 16 9.68 23.19 7.19
CA ARG A 16 10.40 22.81 8.44
C ARG A 16 9.59 22.70 9.74
N SER A 17 9.55 21.48 10.30
CA SER A 17 10.45 21.14 11.41
C SER A 17 10.55 19.63 11.63
N SER A 18 11.78 19.13 11.65
CA SER A 18 12.20 17.79 12.03
C SER A 18 12.68 17.80 13.49
N ARG A 19 12.00 17.07 14.39
CA ARG A 19 12.51 16.51 15.66
C ARG A 19 11.64 15.27 15.92
N GLY A 20 12.13 14.03 15.96
CA GLY A 20 13.31 13.57 16.66
C GLY A 20 12.92 13.20 18.09
N VAL A 21 12.20 12.09 18.28
CA VAL A 21 12.02 11.46 19.59
C VAL A 21 12.32 9.97 19.43
N ARG A 22 13.49 9.58 19.96
CA ARG A 22 13.88 8.18 20.17
C ARG A 22 13.19 7.64 21.43
N PRO A 23 12.92 6.33 21.49
CA PRO A 23 12.39 5.68 22.68
C PRO A 23 13.48 5.53 23.75
N SER A 24 13.11 5.80 25.01
CA SER A 24 13.94 5.56 26.19
C SER A 24 13.90 4.08 26.60
N LEU A 25 15.05 3.40 26.57
CA LEU A 25 15.28 2.20 27.36
C LEU A 25 15.64 2.57 28.79
N SER A 26 15.06 1.87 29.76
CA SER A 26 15.77 1.52 31.00
C SER A 26 15.30 0.13 31.49
N PRO A 27 16.21 -0.69 32.04
CA PRO A 27 15.95 -2.07 32.45
C PRO A 27 15.60 -2.17 33.94
N ALA A 28 14.74 -3.13 34.31
CA ALA A 28 14.65 -3.56 35.71
C ALA A 28 14.08 -4.98 35.86
N ALA A 29 14.89 -5.81 36.54
CA ALA A 29 14.51 -6.85 37.48
C ALA A 29 13.78 -8.13 36.97
N GLN A 30 14.60 -9.18 36.83
CA GLN A 30 14.46 -10.48 37.49
C GLN A 30 13.05 -10.89 37.99
N ARG A 31 12.53 -11.98 37.41
CA ARG A 31 11.93 -13.05 38.23
C ARG A 31 12.07 -14.40 37.53
N THR A 32 12.99 -15.20 38.06
CA THR A 32 13.05 -16.64 37.87
C THR A 32 11.74 -17.26 38.31
N ARG A 33 10.98 -17.84 37.38
CA ARG A 33 9.82 -18.66 37.70
C ARG A 33 10.18 -20.12 37.46
N THR A 34 10.65 -20.74 38.53
CA THR A 34 10.85 -22.17 38.69
C THR A 34 9.52 -22.88 38.41
N VAL A 35 9.44 -23.63 37.31
CA VAL A 35 8.30 -24.54 37.05
C VAL A 35 8.74 -25.94 37.47
N ARG A 36 8.32 -26.25 38.69
CA ARG A 36 7.97 -27.54 39.30
C ARG A 36 8.16 -28.77 38.41
N ASN A 37 9.02 -29.67 38.90
CA ASN A 37 9.11 -31.08 38.55
C ASN A 37 7.71 -31.73 38.48
N ALA A 38 7.32 -32.21 37.32
CA ALA A 38 6.23 -33.15 37.15
C ALA A 38 6.85 -34.55 37.00
N VAL A 39 6.65 -35.36 38.03
CA VAL A 39 6.90 -36.79 38.05
C VAL A 39 6.04 -37.44 36.97
N PHE A 40 6.67 -38.15 36.03
CA PHE A 40 6.06 -39.29 35.37
C PHE A 40 6.94 -40.50 35.61
N THR A 41 6.59 -41.23 36.67
CA THR A 41 6.91 -42.66 36.79
C THR A 41 6.11 -43.39 35.71
N SER A 42 6.78 -43.93 34.70
CA SER A 42 6.27 -45.08 33.96
C SER A 42 7.37 -46.13 33.90
N VAL A 43 7.30 -47.07 34.84
CA VAL A 43 7.97 -48.36 34.69
C VAL A 43 7.22 -49.10 33.59
N SER A 44 7.94 -49.50 32.55
CA SER A 44 7.49 -50.57 31.65
C SER A 44 8.70 -51.42 31.34
N ALA A 45 8.91 -52.41 32.19
CA ALA A 45 9.68 -53.59 31.85
C ALA A 45 8.86 -54.38 30.82
N VAL A 46 9.32 -54.41 29.57
CA VAL A 46 8.90 -55.40 28.59
C VAL A 46 10.15 -56.16 28.18
N ALA A 47 10.28 -57.36 28.75
CA ALA A 47 11.15 -58.38 28.22
C ALA A 47 10.54 -58.89 26.91
N ALA A 48 11.28 -58.78 25.81
CA ALA A 48 10.99 -59.50 24.58
C ALA A 48 12.28 -59.73 23.79
N GLY A 49 12.66 -61.00 23.71
CA GLY A 49 13.18 -61.70 22.53
C GLY A 49 14.27 -61.04 21.69
N ALA A 50 15.40 -61.74 21.60
CA ALA A 50 16.45 -61.54 20.60
C ALA A 50 15.90 -61.40 19.17
N SER A 51 15.90 -60.16 18.67
CA SER A 51 16.15 -59.83 17.28
C SER A 51 16.85 -58.48 17.29
N LEU A 52 18.15 -58.50 16.96
CA LEU A 52 19.00 -57.31 16.84
C LEU A 52 18.59 -56.48 15.60
N CYS A 53 17.37 -55.95 15.59
CA CYS A 53 17.08 -54.78 14.77
C CYS A 53 17.60 -53.59 15.55
N ALA A 54 18.84 -53.19 15.29
CA ALA A 54 19.37 -51.92 15.75
C ALA A 54 18.51 -50.79 15.16
N ILE A 55 17.47 -50.38 15.88
CA ILE A 55 16.76 -49.14 15.56
C ILE A 55 17.73 -48.04 15.98
N PRO A 56 18.29 -47.24 15.05
CA PRO A 56 19.12 -46.13 15.45
C PRO A 56 18.21 -45.14 16.17
N PHE A 57 18.23 -45.15 17.50
CA PHE A 57 17.81 -44.02 18.29
C PHE A 57 18.81 -42.90 18.03
N LYS A 58 18.56 -42.09 16.99
CA LYS A 58 19.19 -40.77 16.85
C LYS A 58 18.57 -39.83 17.90
N GLN A 59 19.02 -39.95 19.14
CA GLN A 59 19.05 -38.79 20.02
C GLN A 59 20.25 -37.95 19.59
N ASP A 60 19.96 -36.94 18.78
CA ASP A 60 20.41 -35.57 19.01
C ASP A 60 19.64 -34.70 18.02
N GLY A 61 18.84 -33.77 18.56
CA GLY A 61 18.39 -32.64 17.76
C GLY A 61 19.65 -31.97 17.26
N ASP A 62 19.90 -32.08 15.95
CA ASP A 62 21.11 -31.61 15.30
C ASP A 62 21.25 -30.11 15.63
N LEU A 63 22.04 -29.76 16.64
CA LEU A 63 22.39 -28.40 17.04
C LEU A 63 23.65 -27.93 16.30
N SER A 64 24.03 -28.63 15.23
CA SER A 64 25.11 -28.18 14.37
C SER A 64 24.84 -26.76 13.88
N HIS A 65 25.90 -25.98 13.70
CA HIS A 65 25.75 -24.63 13.18
C HIS A 65 25.00 -24.62 11.84
N GLU A 66 25.20 -25.64 11.00
CA GLU A 66 24.51 -25.81 9.72
C GLU A 66 22.99 -25.96 9.86
N SER A 67 22.51 -26.78 10.81
CA SER A 67 21.06 -26.95 11.01
C SER A 67 20.41 -25.68 11.57
N LEU A 68 21.11 -24.96 12.44
CA LEU A 68 20.68 -23.68 13.00
C LEU A 68 20.63 -22.59 11.93
N ILE A 69 21.65 -22.54 11.06
CA ILE A 69 21.71 -21.60 9.93
C ILE A 69 20.58 -21.90 8.94
N ARG A 70 20.38 -23.17 8.57
CA ARG A 70 19.27 -23.59 7.69
C ARG A 70 17.92 -23.19 8.27
N ARG A 71 17.70 -23.41 9.57
CA ARG A 71 16.46 -23.02 10.25
C ARG A 71 16.28 -21.50 10.30
N ALA A 72 17.35 -20.75 10.56
CA ALA A 72 17.31 -19.29 10.56
C ALA A 72 16.97 -18.76 9.16
N ALA A 73 17.53 -19.34 8.10
CA ALA A 73 17.21 -18.99 6.72
C ALA A 73 15.74 -19.29 6.39
N SER A 74 15.20 -20.44 6.81
CA SER A 74 13.76 -20.75 6.65
C SER A 74 12.86 -19.76 7.39
N LEU A 75 13.21 -19.36 8.61
CA LEU A 75 12.46 -18.34 9.34
C LEU A 75 12.53 -16.96 8.65
N ALA A 76 13.68 -16.62 8.07
CA ALA A 76 13.85 -15.39 7.30
C ALA A 76 12.98 -15.39 6.03
N THR A 77 12.87 -16.52 5.33
CA THR A 77 11.98 -16.63 4.15
C THR A 77 10.51 -16.53 4.52
N ASP A 78 10.08 -17.13 5.63
CA ASP A 78 8.68 -17.09 6.08
C ASP A 78 8.27 -15.67 6.50
N SER A 79 9.13 -15.00 7.26
CA SER A 79 8.92 -13.61 7.70
C SER A 79 8.90 -12.65 6.50
N SER A 80 9.86 -12.79 5.58
CA SER A 80 9.93 -11.95 4.38
C SER A 80 8.71 -12.18 3.47
N SER A 81 8.28 -13.44 3.28
CA SER A 81 7.08 -13.79 2.53
C SER A 81 5.82 -13.17 3.13
N THR A 82 5.70 -13.18 4.45
CA THR A 82 4.59 -12.52 5.16
C THR A 82 4.60 -11.01 4.91
N PHE A 83 5.77 -10.38 5.03
CA PHE A 83 5.91 -8.95 4.78
C PHE A 83 5.60 -8.58 3.32
N LEU A 84 6.06 -9.38 2.36
CA LEU A 84 5.72 -9.23 0.94
C LEU A 84 4.22 -9.36 0.69
N SER A 85 3.58 -10.34 1.30
CA SER A 85 2.14 -10.57 1.15
C SER A 85 1.33 -9.38 1.69
N GLN A 86 1.69 -8.89 2.87
CA GLN A 86 1.01 -7.74 3.50
C GLN A 86 1.22 -6.44 2.70
N THR A 87 2.45 -6.19 2.23
CA THR A 87 2.73 -5.00 1.42
C THR A 87 2.09 -5.07 0.04
N THR A 88 2.01 -6.25 -0.57
CA THR A 88 1.30 -6.45 -1.84
C THR A 88 -0.20 -6.18 -1.66
N LEU A 89 -0.83 -6.72 -0.61
CA LEU A 89 -2.23 -6.46 -0.31
C LEU A 89 -2.50 -4.97 -0.03
N ALA A 90 -1.66 -4.33 0.76
CA ALA A 90 -1.77 -2.90 1.05
C ALA A 90 -1.65 -2.05 -0.22
N LEU A 91 -0.72 -2.39 -1.11
CA LEU A 91 -0.57 -1.72 -2.41
C LEU A 91 -1.81 -1.90 -3.30
N ILE A 92 -2.37 -3.12 -3.37
CA ILE A 92 -3.60 -3.40 -4.13
C ILE A 92 -4.76 -2.53 -3.61
N GLU A 93 -4.95 -2.48 -2.29
CA GLU A 93 -6.03 -1.70 -1.68
C GLU A 93 -5.83 -0.20 -1.91
N ALA A 94 -4.62 0.33 -1.74
CA ALA A 94 -4.31 1.73 -1.98
C ALA A 94 -4.55 2.15 -3.43
N VAL A 95 -4.14 1.33 -4.40
CA VAL A 95 -4.42 1.58 -5.83
C VAL A 95 -5.92 1.54 -6.11
N THR A 96 -6.63 0.58 -5.52
CA THR A 96 -8.09 0.47 -5.69
C THR A 96 -8.80 1.70 -5.14
N GLN A 97 -8.40 2.17 -3.96
CA GLN A 97 -8.92 3.38 -3.34
C GLN A 97 -8.58 4.65 -4.11
N TYR A 98 -7.37 4.73 -4.67
CA TYR A 98 -6.95 5.80 -5.56
C TYR A 98 -7.82 5.85 -6.82
N SER A 99 -7.99 4.70 -7.50
CA SER A 99 -8.83 4.59 -8.69
C SER A 99 -10.29 4.97 -8.41
N LYS A 100 -10.86 4.52 -7.29
CA LYS A 100 -12.20 4.95 -6.84
C LYS A 100 -12.30 6.46 -6.69
N ALA A 101 -11.32 7.09 -6.01
CA ALA A 101 -11.32 8.54 -5.82
C ALA A 101 -11.26 9.32 -7.15
N VAL A 102 -10.49 8.82 -8.12
CA VAL A 102 -10.44 9.36 -9.49
C VAL A 102 -11.80 9.25 -10.17
N HIS A 103 -12.44 8.08 -10.15
CA HIS A 103 -13.75 7.90 -10.77
C HIS A 103 -14.84 8.78 -10.13
N THR A 104 -14.80 8.97 -8.81
CA THR A 104 -15.68 9.91 -8.11
C THR A 104 -15.48 11.34 -8.62
N LEU A 105 -14.24 11.81 -8.76
CA LEU A 105 -13.96 13.13 -9.32
C LEU A 105 -14.49 13.29 -10.75
N ILE A 106 -14.31 12.27 -11.59
CA ILE A 106 -14.84 12.26 -12.96
C ILE A 106 -16.37 12.38 -12.95
N GLY A 107 -17.05 11.64 -12.07
CA GLY A 107 -18.50 11.72 -11.91
C GLY A 107 -18.97 13.11 -11.46
N LEU A 108 -18.24 13.75 -10.54
CA LEU A 108 -18.51 15.12 -10.10
C LEU A 108 -18.34 16.12 -11.23
N HIS A 109 -17.23 16.03 -11.98
CA HIS A 109 -16.99 16.92 -13.13
C HIS A 109 -18.06 16.78 -14.22
N ARG A 110 -18.47 15.56 -14.57
CA ARG A 110 -19.56 15.36 -15.54
C ARG A 110 -20.85 16.03 -15.09
N ARG A 111 -21.25 15.83 -13.83
CA ARG A 111 -22.45 16.46 -13.27
C ARG A 111 -22.38 17.99 -13.25
N TYR A 112 -21.20 18.53 -12.94
CA TYR A 112 -20.95 19.97 -13.01
C TYR A 112 -21.14 20.48 -14.43
N LEU A 113 -20.48 19.85 -15.41
CA LEU A 113 -20.58 20.24 -16.83
C LEU A 113 -22.00 20.10 -17.40
N ASP A 114 -22.74 19.07 -17.01
CA ASP A 114 -24.15 18.86 -17.44
C ASP A 114 -25.11 19.90 -16.86
N SER A 115 -24.69 20.61 -15.80
CA SER A 115 -25.51 21.56 -15.05
C SER A 115 -25.03 23.00 -15.15
N LEU A 116 -24.09 23.29 -16.06
CA LEU A 116 -23.63 24.64 -16.34
C LEU A 116 -24.80 25.58 -16.66
N GLY A 117 -24.82 26.74 -16.01
CA GLY A 117 -25.90 27.74 -16.12
C GLY A 117 -27.24 27.35 -15.48
N LYS A 118 -27.38 26.16 -14.86
CA LYS A 118 -28.64 25.69 -14.25
C LYS A 118 -28.72 25.89 -12.74
N TRP A 119 -27.61 26.25 -12.11
CA TRP A 119 -27.49 26.42 -10.66
C TRP A 119 -27.35 27.88 -10.28
N SER A 120 -27.79 28.21 -9.07
CA SER A 120 -27.44 29.49 -8.45
C SER A 120 -25.94 29.52 -8.12
N SER A 121 -25.37 30.72 -8.04
CA SER A 121 -23.95 30.90 -7.68
C SER A 121 -23.57 30.21 -6.36
N ALA A 122 -24.46 30.17 -5.37
CA ALA A 122 -24.18 29.51 -4.09
C ALA A 122 -24.14 27.97 -4.21
N GLU A 123 -24.99 27.39 -5.06
CA GLU A 123 -24.99 25.95 -5.33
C GLU A 123 -23.76 25.54 -6.14
N GLU A 124 -23.38 26.36 -7.13
CA GLU A 124 -22.16 26.15 -7.92
C GLU A 124 -20.92 26.17 -7.03
N ASP A 125 -20.80 27.18 -6.15
CA ASP A 125 -19.70 27.29 -5.18
C ASP A 125 -19.62 26.04 -4.27
N SER A 126 -20.76 25.53 -3.82
CA SER A 126 -20.84 24.32 -2.99
C SER A 126 -20.30 23.09 -3.71
N VAL A 127 -20.73 22.86 -4.95
CA VAL A 127 -20.24 21.74 -5.78
C VAL A 127 -18.74 21.90 -6.07
N TRP A 128 -18.29 23.13 -6.31
CA TRP A 128 -16.87 23.43 -6.53
C TRP A 128 -16.01 23.09 -5.31
N GLN A 129 -16.48 23.39 -4.09
CA GLN A 129 -15.77 22.99 -2.86
C GLN A 129 -15.64 21.46 -2.74
N VAL A 130 -16.67 20.71 -3.10
CA VAL A 130 -16.61 19.23 -3.13
C VAL A 130 -15.57 18.74 -4.13
N ILE A 131 -15.49 19.35 -5.32
CA ILE A 131 -14.47 19.03 -6.34
C ILE A 131 -13.06 19.31 -5.81
N ILE A 132 -12.84 20.44 -5.14
CA ILE A 132 -11.54 20.78 -4.52
C ILE A 132 -11.16 19.73 -3.47
N GLY A 133 -12.10 19.37 -2.58
CA GLY A 133 -11.87 18.34 -1.57
C GLY A 133 -11.53 16.98 -2.18
N GLN A 134 -12.23 16.58 -3.24
CA GLN A 134 -11.97 15.34 -3.95
C GLN A 134 -10.59 15.33 -4.62
N ARG A 135 -10.15 16.46 -5.20
CA ARG A 135 -8.80 16.62 -5.76
C ARG A 135 -7.71 16.48 -4.70
N ALA A 136 -7.93 17.04 -3.50
CA ALA A 136 -7.02 16.86 -2.38
C ALA A 136 -6.92 15.39 -1.95
N GLN A 137 -8.06 14.68 -1.86
CA GLN A 137 -8.10 13.25 -1.54
C GLN A 137 -7.35 12.40 -2.58
N ILE A 138 -7.48 12.71 -3.87
CA ILE A 138 -6.74 12.02 -4.94
C ILE A 138 -5.22 12.19 -4.76
N ASN A 139 -4.75 13.39 -4.39
CA ASN A 139 -3.34 13.63 -4.15
C ASN A 139 -2.82 12.84 -2.95
N GLU A 140 -3.55 12.84 -1.82
CA GLU A 140 -3.22 12.04 -0.64
C GLU A 140 -3.14 10.54 -0.98
N ARG A 141 -4.11 10.02 -1.74
CA ARG A 141 -4.12 8.61 -2.15
C ARG A 141 -2.99 8.28 -3.13
N ARG A 142 -2.60 9.21 -3.99
CA ARG A 142 -1.44 9.05 -4.87
C ARG A 142 -0.14 8.96 -4.06
N GLU A 143 0.04 9.82 -3.08
CA GLU A 143 1.21 9.79 -2.18
C GLU A 143 1.26 8.46 -1.41
N GLU A 144 0.11 7.98 -0.92
CA GLU A 144 0.00 6.69 -0.24
C GLU A 144 0.37 5.51 -1.14
N VAL A 145 -0.09 5.51 -2.40
CA VAL A 145 0.32 4.51 -3.40
C VAL A 145 1.85 4.52 -3.59
N GLN A 146 2.45 5.69 -3.80
CA GLN A 146 3.90 5.81 -3.98
C GLN A 146 4.69 5.29 -2.77
N ARG A 147 4.23 5.63 -1.55
CA ARG A 147 4.84 5.17 -0.31
C ARG A 147 4.77 3.64 -0.19
N LEU A 148 3.63 3.05 -0.55
CA LEU A 148 3.45 1.59 -0.52
C LEU A 148 4.23 0.88 -1.63
N GLU A 149 4.40 1.49 -2.81
CA GLU A 149 5.28 0.95 -3.85
C GLU A 149 6.74 0.84 -3.38
N LEU A 150 7.26 1.88 -2.71
CA LEU A 150 8.61 1.85 -2.13
C LEU A 150 8.73 0.79 -1.02
N THR A 151 7.68 0.63 -0.22
CA THR A 151 7.63 -0.38 0.85
C THR A 151 7.59 -1.79 0.26
N TRP A 152 6.76 -2.01 -0.76
CA TRP A 152 6.66 -3.27 -1.49
C TRP A 152 7.98 -3.63 -2.18
N ALA A 153 8.64 -2.67 -2.85
CA ALA A 153 9.94 -2.88 -3.46
C ALA A 153 11.00 -3.28 -2.43
N SER A 154 10.89 -2.79 -1.20
CA SER A 154 11.76 -3.18 -0.09
C SER A 154 11.46 -4.60 0.41
N ALA A 155 10.19 -5.00 0.45
CA ALA A 155 9.79 -6.37 0.75
C ALA A 155 10.28 -7.37 -0.30
N VAL A 156 10.25 -7.01 -1.58
CA VAL A 156 10.81 -7.81 -2.69
C VAL A 156 12.30 -8.07 -2.46
N ARG A 157 13.10 -7.02 -2.20
CA ARG A 157 14.54 -7.17 -1.93
C ARG A 157 14.84 -8.03 -0.71
N LEU A 158 14.01 -7.96 0.34
CA LEU A 158 14.14 -8.83 1.51
C LEU A 158 13.86 -10.30 1.16
N CYS A 159 12.83 -10.57 0.36
CA CYS A 159 12.54 -11.91 -0.13
C CYS A 159 13.65 -12.47 -1.02
N GLU A 160 14.24 -11.65 -1.90
CA GLU A 160 15.38 -12.05 -2.75
C GLU A 160 16.60 -12.44 -1.89
N ALA A 161 16.98 -11.58 -0.93
CA ALA A 161 18.08 -11.88 -0.01
C ALA A 161 17.79 -13.12 0.86
N ALA A 162 16.54 -13.29 1.34
CA ALA A 162 16.15 -14.48 2.09
C ALA A 162 16.19 -15.75 1.23
N ALA A 163 15.84 -15.66 -0.06
CA ALA A 163 15.93 -16.76 -1.00
C ALA A 163 17.39 -17.19 -1.21
N GLU A 164 18.31 -16.23 -1.36
CA GLU A 164 19.75 -16.49 -1.48
C GLU A 164 20.33 -17.14 -0.22
N ALA A 165 19.94 -16.65 0.96
CA ALA A 165 20.32 -17.24 2.25
C ALA A 165 19.76 -18.66 2.43
N ALA A 166 18.52 -18.91 2.00
CA ALA A 166 17.92 -20.24 2.03
C ALA A 166 18.62 -21.20 1.07
N PHE A 167 18.95 -20.76 -0.14
CA PHE A 167 19.70 -21.57 -1.10
C PHE A 167 21.09 -21.94 -0.58
N SER A 168 21.86 -20.96 -0.08
CA SER A 168 23.23 -21.16 0.40
C SER A 168 23.33 -22.01 1.68
N SER A 169 22.26 -22.09 2.47
CA SER A 169 22.19 -22.90 3.70
C SER A 169 21.56 -24.30 3.51
N GLY A 170 21.24 -24.67 2.27
CA GLY A 170 20.59 -25.95 1.95
C GLY A 170 19.11 -26.02 2.35
N ALA A 171 18.44 -24.88 2.57
CA ALA A 171 16.99 -24.78 2.74
C ALA A 171 16.29 -24.64 1.38
N GLU A 172 16.53 -25.59 0.46
CA GLU A 172 16.06 -25.52 -0.94
C GLU A 172 14.55 -25.32 -1.06
N GLN A 173 13.76 -26.06 -0.26
CA GLN A 173 12.30 -25.94 -0.27
C GLN A 173 11.83 -24.52 0.12
N ALA A 174 12.50 -23.90 1.08
CA ALA A 174 12.20 -22.53 1.50
C ALA A 174 12.57 -21.53 0.40
N CYS A 175 13.71 -21.71 -0.27
CA CYS A 175 14.12 -20.93 -1.44
C CYS A 175 13.09 -21.03 -2.58
N ILE A 176 12.64 -22.24 -2.94
CA ILE A 176 11.65 -22.44 -4.00
C ILE A 176 10.34 -21.73 -3.64
N THR A 177 9.88 -21.89 -2.39
CA THR A 177 8.62 -21.30 -1.91
C THR A 177 8.65 -19.77 -1.93
N VAL A 178 9.73 -19.13 -1.47
CA VAL A 178 9.80 -17.66 -1.51
C VAL A 178 9.90 -17.13 -2.95
N LYS A 179 10.54 -17.87 -3.86
CA LYS A 179 10.59 -17.50 -5.29
C LYS A 179 9.21 -17.57 -5.95
N THR A 180 8.41 -18.60 -5.65
CA THR A 180 7.04 -18.67 -6.17
C THR A 180 6.16 -17.55 -5.61
N HIS A 181 6.35 -17.17 -4.34
CA HIS A 181 5.69 -16.00 -3.75
C HIS A 181 6.11 -14.69 -4.43
N LEU A 182 7.40 -14.51 -4.73
CA LEU A 182 7.91 -13.37 -5.48
C LEU A 182 7.27 -13.27 -6.88
N ASP A 183 7.21 -14.38 -7.61
CA ASP A 183 6.60 -14.40 -8.94
C ASP A 183 5.12 -14.00 -8.90
N LEU A 184 4.38 -14.51 -7.92
CA LEU A 184 2.97 -14.15 -7.72
C LEU A 184 2.83 -12.65 -7.38
N ALA A 185 3.61 -12.16 -6.42
CA ALA A 185 3.57 -10.76 -6.02
C ALA A 185 3.92 -9.81 -7.19
N HIS A 186 4.88 -10.17 -8.04
CA HIS A 186 5.22 -9.42 -9.24
C HIS A 186 4.04 -9.35 -10.23
N ARG A 187 3.36 -10.47 -10.50
CA ARG A 187 2.19 -10.48 -11.40
C ARG A 187 1.07 -9.60 -10.85
N GLN A 188 0.74 -9.74 -9.57
CA GLN A 188 -0.27 -8.91 -8.92
C GLN A 188 0.10 -7.42 -8.94
N ALA A 189 1.37 -7.09 -8.66
CA ALA A 189 1.85 -5.72 -8.71
C ALA A 189 1.77 -5.12 -10.13
N ALA A 190 2.04 -5.92 -11.17
CA ALA A 190 1.91 -5.48 -12.56
C ALA A 190 0.45 -5.18 -12.93
N GLU A 191 -0.50 -6.02 -12.50
CA GLU A 191 -1.93 -5.80 -12.72
C GLU A 191 -2.42 -4.51 -12.05
N VAL A 192 -2.06 -4.27 -10.79
CA VAL A 192 -2.50 -3.04 -10.11
C VAL A 192 -1.79 -1.79 -10.62
N ARG A 193 -0.53 -1.86 -11.04
CA ARG A 193 0.13 -0.72 -11.70
C ARG A 193 -0.58 -0.34 -12.99
N LYS A 194 -1.07 -1.31 -13.75
CA LYS A 194 -1.90 -1.05 -14.93
C LYS A 194 -3.18 -0.31 -14.54
N LEU A 195 -3.88 -0.73 -13.49
CA LEU A 195 -5.07 -0.03 -12.98
C LEU A 195 -4.77 1.42 -12.56
N ALA A 196 -3.64 1.65 -11.89
CA ALA A 196 -3.21 3.00 -11.52
C ALA A 196 -2.93 3.87 -12.75
N ALA A 197 -2.23 3.32 -13.76
CA ALA A 197 -1.95 4.01 -15.01
C ALA A 197 -3.22 4.35 -15.81
N ASP A 198 -4.18 3.42 -15.85
CA ASP A 198 -5.49 3.66 -16.49
C ASP A 198 -6.27 4.77 -15.77
N ALA A 199 -6.27 4.78 -14.43
CA ALA A 199 -6.87 5.87 -13.65
C ALA A 199 -6.17 7.22 -13.91
N ASP A 200 -4.84 7.24 -13.99
CA ASP A 200 -4.08 8.45 -14.33
C ASP A 200 -4.43 8.98 -15.72
N LYS A 201 -4.54 8.09 -16.70
CA LYS A 201 -4.96 8.46 -18.06
C LYS A 201 -6.35 9.08 -18.05
N LEU A 202 -7.31 8.47 -17.37
CA LEU A 202 -8.69 9.00 -17.27
C LEU A 202 -8.72 10.36 -16.56
N LEU A 203 -7.92 10.54 -15.52
CA LEU A 203 -7.81 11.80 -14.80
C LEU A 203 -7.27 12.90 -15.72
N MET A 204 -6.22 12.62 -16.51
CA MET A 204 -5.66 13.60 -17.44
C MET A 204 -6.64 13.97 -18.55
N GLN A 205 -7.32 12.99 -19.14
CA GLN A 205 -8.35 13.24 -20.15
C GLN A 205 -9.49 14.11 -19.61
N THR A 206 -9.93 13.83 -18.38
CA THR A 206 -11.01 14.61 -17.75
C THR A 206 -10.60 16.05 -17.47
N LYS A 207 -9.36 16.28 -17.01
CA LYS A 207 -8.83 17.64 -16.80
C LYS A 207 -8.79 18.46 -18.10
N VAL A 208 -8.42 17.83 -19.22
CA VAL A 208 -8.41 18.50 -20.52
C VAL A 208 -9.83 18.91 -20.92
N LEU A 209 -10.78 17.97 -20.86
CA LEU A 209 -12.18 18.21 -21.20
C LEU A 209 -12.84 19.28 -20.31
N GLU A 210 -12.52 19.29 -19.02
CA GLU A 210 -13.00 20.33 -18.09
C GLU A 210 -12.54 21.72 -18.55
N VAL A 211 -11.25 21.88 -18.85
CA VAL A 211 -10.70 23.18 -19.28
C VAL A 211 -11.34 23.64 -20.58
N GLU A 212 -11.49 22.75 -21.57
CA GLU A 212 -12.12 23.07 -22.86
C GLU A 212 -13.60 23.50 -22.69
N ARG A 213 -14.37 22.77 -21.89
CA ARG A 213 -15.81 23.03 -21.71
C ARG A 213 -16.08 24.28 -20.88
N VAL A 214 -15.27 24.55 -19.86
CA VAL A 214 -15.38 25.77 -19.05
C VAL A 214 -14.95 26.99 -19.87
N ALA A 215 -13.93 26.87 -20.73
CA ALA A 215 -13.53 27.94 -21.63
C ALA A 215 -14.64 28.30 -22.63
N GLN A 216 -15.26 27.29 -23.28
CA GLN A 216 -16.39 27.49 -24.19
C GLN A 216 -17.57 28.20 -23.51
N HIS A 217 -17.92 27.80 -22.29
CA HIS A 217 -19.03 28.41 -21.57
C HIS A 217 -18.75 29.87 -21.18
N ALA A 218 -17.50 30.19 -20.80
CA ALA A 218 -17.10 31.56 -20.51
C ALA A 218 -17.15 32.47 -21.74
N GLU A 219 -16.79 31.96 -22.92
CA GLU A 219 -16.94 32.68 -24.20
C GLU A 219 -18.41 32.92 -24.54
N GLU A 220 -19.30 31.91 -24.36
CA GLU A 220 -20.75 32.04 -24.59
C GLU A 220 -21.41 33.07 -23.65
N GLU A 221 -20.98 33.18 -22.39
CA GLU A 221 -21.48 34.22 -21.46
C GLU A 221 -20.99 35.63 -21.82
N GLU A 222 -19.79 35.78 -22.38
CA GLU A 222 -19.21 37.08 -22.74
C GLU A 222 -19.77 37.60 -24.10
N GLU A 223 -20.22 36.70 -24.98
CA GLU A 223 -20.77 37.03 -26.31
C GLU A 223 -22.26 37.42 -26.31
N VAL A 224 -22.91 37.56 -25.13
CA VAL A 224 -24.27 38.13 -25.02
C VAL A 224 -24.21 39.59 -24.55
N PRO A 225 -24.11 40.58 -25.46
CA PRO A 225 -24.38 41.99 -25.12
C PRO A 225 -25.85 42.21 -24.72
N GLU A 226 -26.19 42.01 -23.44
CA GLU A 226 -27.50 42.39 -22.87
C GLU A 226 -27.81 43.90 -23.00
N ALA A 227 -26.83 44.70 -23.44
CA ALA A 227 -26.95 46.16 -23.54
C ALA A 227 -27.80 46.66 -24.74
N TYR A 228 -28.20 45.81 -25.68
CA TYR A 228 -28.92 46.24 -26.90
C TYR A 228 -30.44 45.95 -26.91
N LEU A 229 -31.01 45.39 -25.83
CA LEU A 229 -32.44 45.00 -25.78
C LEU A 229 -33.30 45.83 -24.82
N ARG A 230 -32.84 47.02 -24.41
CA ARG A 230 -33.66 47.98 -23.64
C ARG A 230 -33.78 49.31 -24.37
N GLU A 231 -34.41 49.30 -25.54
CA GLU A 231 -35.07 50.49 -26.07
C GLU A 231 -36.46 50.08 -26.59
N ASP A 232 -37.43 50.95 -26.28
CA ASP A 232 -38.90 50.91 -26.50
C ASP A 232 -39.80 50.30 -25.40
#